data_AF-A0A3M3YWX6-F1
#
_entry.id   AF-A0A3M3YWX6-F1
#
_cell.length_a   1.000
_cell.length_b   1.000
_cell.length_c   1.000
_cell.angle_alpha   90.00
_cell.angle_beta   90.00
_cell.angle_gamma   90.00
#
_symmetry.space_group_name_H-M   'P 1'
#
loop_
_entity.id
_entity.type
_entity.pdbx_description
1 polymer ?
#
loop_
_entity_poly.entity_id
_entity_poly.type
_entity_poly.pdbx_seq_one_letter_code
_entity_poly.pdbx_strand_id
1 'polypeptide(L)' 'MRKPYSLSEDEFNTLQRAQESIQLMSILLDEVQRSSTFKPGMLASFMALVGEDMVEVLKSVRGTF' A
#
# COMPACT_ATOMS: atom_id res chain seq x y z
N MET A 1 -7.15 4.79 -28.99
CA MET A 1 -8.24 4.29 -28.12
C MET A 1 -7.62 3.73 -26.85
N ARG A 2 -7.81 4.37 -25.68
CA ARG A 2 -7.38 3.80 -24.39
C ARG A 2 -8.28 2.60 -24.08
N LYS A 3 -7.67 1.46 -23.74
CA LYS A 3 -8.45 0.29 -23.32
C LYS A 3 -9.19 0.65 -22.02
N PRO A 4 -10.45 0.24 -21.83
CA PRO A 4 -11.29 0.66 -20.69
C PRO A 4 -10.78 0.26 -19.30
N TYR A 5 -9.62 -0.41 -19.23
CA TYR A 5 -8.96 -0.84 -17.99
C TYR A 5 -7.43 -0.65 -18.06
N SER A 6 -6.92 0.21 -18.95
CA SER A 6 -5.48 0.51 -18.97
C SER A 6 -5.18 1.59 -17.94
N LEU A 7 -4.47 1.19 -16.89
CA LEU A 7 -3.80 2.12 -15.97
C LEU A 7 -2.77 2.95 -16.77
N SER A 8 -2.66 4.23 -16.44
CA SER A 8 -1.47 5.01 -16.80
C SER A 8 -0.24 4.46 -16.08
N GLU A 9 0.95 4.81 -16.58
CA GLU A 9 2.22 4.38 -15.98
C GLU A 9 2.32 4.84 -14.51
N ASP A 10 1.87 6.06 -14.22
CA ASP A 10 1.83 6.60 -12.85
C ASP A 10 0.86 5.82 -11.96
N GLU A 11 -0.35 5.54 -12.44
CA GLU A 11 -1.34 4.75 -11.68
C GLU A 11 -0.87 3.31 -11.43
N PHE A 12 -0.18 2.72 -12.41
CA PHE A 12 0.45 1.41 -12.27
C PHE A 12 1.56 1.43 -11.23
N ASN A 13 2.43 2.43 -11.27
CA ASN A 13 3.52 2.60 -10.30
C ASN A 13 2.98 2.82 -8.88
N THR A 14 1.91 3.60 -8.71
CA THR A 14 1.27 3.80 -7.40
C THR A 14 0.65 2.50 -6.88
N LEU A 15 -0.04 1.74 -7.74
CA LEU A 15 -0.60 0.44 -7.37
C LEU A 15 0.48 -0.58 -7.01
N GLN A 16 1.59 -0.59 -7.75
CA GLN A 16 2.73 -1.45 -7.45
C GLN A 16 3.34 -1.11 -6.08
N ARG A 17 3.53 0.18 -5.76
CA ARG A 17 3.99 0.59 -4.42
C ARG A 17 3.03 0.16 -3.32
N ALA A 18 1.73 0.33 -3.51
CA ALA A 18 0.73 -0.11 -2.54
C ALA A 18 0.78 -1.63 -2.31
N GLN A 19 0.99 -2.42 -3.37
CA GLN A 19 1.19 -3.87 -3.28
C GLN A 19 2.45 -4.23 -2.49
N GLU A 20 3.58 -3.57 -2.76
CA GLU A 20 4.85 -3.77 -2.05
C GLU A 20 4.69 -3.43 -0.55
N SER A 21 4.02 -2.31 -0.24
CA SER A 21 3.67 -1.90 1.14
C SER A 21 2.84 -2.95 1.88
N ILE A 22 1.84 -3.56 1.21
CA ILE A 22 1.01 -4.64 1.80
C ILE A 22 1.83 -5.92 2.03
N GLN A 23 2.70 -6.29 1.10
CA GLN A 23 3.57 -7.45 1.26
C GLN A 23 4.51 -7.28 2.45
N LEU A 24 5.11 -6.10 2.61
CA LEU A 24 5.93 -5.75 3.77
C LEU A 24 5.13 -5.87 5.07
N MET A 25 3.89 -5.37 5.12
CA MET A 25 3.02 -5.54 6.29
C MET A 25 2.78 -7.01 6.64
N SER A 26 2.55 -7.86 5.63
CA SER A 26 2.28 -9.28 5.83
C SER A 26 3.50 -10.00 6.42
N ILE A 27 4.70 -9.68 5.93
CA ILE A 27 5.97 -10.19 6.46
C ILE A 27 6.19 -9.71 7.90
N LEU A 28 5.96 -8.42 8.15
CA LEU A 28 6.14 -7.83 9.49
C LEU A 28 5.16 -8.41 10.51
N LEU A 29 3.91 -8.69 10.11
CA LEU A 29 2.92 -9.33 10.98
C LEU A 29 3.28 -10.79 11.27
N ASP A 30 3.80 -11.52 10.28
CA ASP A 30 4.29 -12.90 10.47
C ASP A 30 5.51 -12.93 11.43
N GLU A 31 6.41 -11.95 11.31
CA GLU A 31 7.58 -11.81 12.17
C GLU A 31 7.21 -11.36 13.60
N VAL A 32 6.20 -10.49 13.76
CA VAL A 32 5.67 -10.11 15.09
C VAL A 32 5.12 -11.34 15.84
N GLN A 33 4.56 -12.32 15.13
CA GLN A 33 4.11 -13.58 15.74
C GLN A 33 5.29 -14.48 16.18
N ARG A 34 6.49 -14.29 15.62
CA ARG A 34 7.72 -14.99 15.99
C ARG A 34 8.62 -14.12 16.88
N SER A 35 8.37 -14.19 18.19
CA SER A 35 9.26 -13.68 19.26
C SER A 35 9.88 -12.28 19.04
N SER A 36 9.10 -11.28 19.48
CA SER A 36 9.49 -10.12 20.31
C SER A 36 10.36 -8.97 19.79
N THR A 37 10.63 -8.82 18.49
CA THR A 37 11.46 -7.68 18.02
C THR A 37 10.66 -6.41 17.68
N PHE A 38 9.38 -6.51 17.32
CA PHE A 38 8.59 -5.35 16.89
C PHE A 38 7.78 -4.70 18.03
N LYS A 39 8.06 -3.42 18.29
CA LYS A 39 7.27 -2.59 19.22
C LYS A 39 5.93 -2.20 18.56
N PRO A 40 4.80 -2.19 19.29
CA PRO A 40 3.50 -1.77 18.76
C PRO A 40 3.49 -0.41 18.05
N GLY A 41 4.36 0.52 18.47
CA GLY A 41 4.52 1.82 17.79
C GLY A 41 5.04 1.72 16.35
N MET A 42 5.88 0.74 16.03
CA MET A 42 6.37 0.53 14.67
C MET A 42 5.26 0.01 13.75
N LEU A 43 4.40 -0.88 14.26
CA LEU A 43 3.19 -1.34 13.55
C LEU A 43 2.23 -0.17 13.28
N ALA A 44 2.02 0.70 14.26
CA ALA A 44 1.16 1.87 14.11
C ALA A 44 1.68 2.84 13.03
N SER A 45 2.99 3.15 13.04
CA SER A 45 3.59 4.00 12.01
C SER A 45 3.52 3.39 10.61
N PHE A 46 3.69 2.07 10.50
CA PHE A 46 3.56 1.37 9.22
C PHE A 46 2.12 1.38 8.69
N MET A 47 1.13 1.12 9.55
CA MET A 47 -0.28 1.19 9.15
C MET A 47 -0.69 2.60 8.70
N ALA A 48 -0.11 3.65 9.29
CA ALA A 48 -0.34 5.02 8.85
C ALA A 48 0.21 5.26 7.43
N LEU A 49 1.44 4.82 7.14
CA LEU A 49 2.06 4.89 5.81
C LEU A 49 1.23 4.19 4.73
N VAL A 50 0.76 2.96 5.01
CA VAL A 50 -0.08 2.22 4.06
C VAL A 50 -1.44 2.90 3.86
N GLY A 51 -2.00 3.51 4.91
CA GLY A 51 -3.20 4.32 4.81
C GLY A 51 -3.03 5.52 3.89
N GLU A 52 -1.88 6.21 3.94
CA GLU A 52 -1.55 7.32 3.06
C GLU A 52 -1.43 6.87 1.60
N ASP A 53 -0.68 5.78 1.33
CA ASP A 53 -0.53 5.19 -0.01
C ASP A 53 -1.90 4.82 -0.61
N MET A 54 -2.77 4.19 0.18
CA MET A 54 -4.12 3.80 -0.25
C MET A 54 -5.02 4.99 -0.55
N VAL A 55 -4.89 6.08 0.20
CA VAL A 55 -5.65 7.31 -0.07
C VAL A 55 -5.22 7.93 -1.40
N GLU A 56 -3.94 7.86 -1.77
CA GLU A 56 -3.48 8.32 -3.09
C GLU A 56 -4.04 7.47 -4.23
N VAL A 57 -4.05 6.13 -4.07
CA VAL A 57 -4.70 5.22 -5.03
C VAL A 57 -6.19 5.51 -5.18
N LEU A 58 -6.91 5.73 -4.07
CA LEU A 58 -8.34 6.04 -4.13
C LEU A 58 -8.61 7.40 -4.79
N LYS A 59 -7.71 8.38 -4.62
CA LYS A 59 -7.79 9.68 -5.29
C LYS A 59 -7.54 9.57 -6.79
N SER A 60 -6.58 8.75 -7.24
CA SER A 60 -6.32 8.56 -8.67
C SER A 60 -7.51 7.91 -9.38
N VAL A 61 -8.18 6.96 -8.71
CA VAL A 61 -9.42 6.33 -9.21
C VAL A 61 -10.63 7.30 -9.21
N ARG A 62 -10.64 8.30 -8.32
CA ARG A 62 -11.74 9.28 -8.24
C ARG A 62 -11.61 10.44 -9.22
N GLY A 63 -10.39 10.73 -9.69
CA GLY A 63 -10.10 11.77 -10.68
C GLY A 63 -10.43 11.38 -12.14
N THR A 64 -10.91 10.16 -12.37
CA THR A 64 -11.21 9.61 -13.70
C THR A 64 -12.66 9.79 -14.15
N PHE A 65 -13.47 10.59 -13.45
CA PHE A 65 -14.85 10.96 -13.83
C PHE A 65 -15.02 12.46 -14.01
#